data_AF-A0A1Y0NC66-F1
#
_entry.id   AF-A0A1Y0NC66-F1
#
_cell.length_a   1.000
_cell.length_b   1.000
_cell.length_c   1.000
_cell.angle_alpha   90.00
_cell.angle_beta   90.00
_cell.angle_gamma   90.00
#
_symmetry.space_group_name_H-M   'P 1'
#
loop_
_entity.id
_entity.type
_entity.pdbx_description
1 polymer ?
#
loop_
_entity_poly.entity_id
_entity_poly.type
_entity_poly.pdbx_seq_one_letter_code
_entity_poly.pdbx_strand_id
1 'polypeptide(L)'
;MDMLLLLAAALGFAWAKKKDQSERIALLVSVLSRFDIEKLMESLTDGYLRALGEEDAERQTQVWSYLEVQEQTLSEQFTAFAAEFATQDAAATRVSRLPVAIPYAARWWPSAGFDVREAFAVHARGIASVIENQAGLSPKRRAFTLSAELFLMQHTCHWYCRSKTVASARLLARHKTTYQQVLQSVSVGTRNAYLAMTGQSAAV
;
A
#
# COMPACT_ATOMS: atom_id res chain seq x y z
N MET A 1 15.13 8.66 -42.24
CA MET A 1 15.20 9.74 -41.24
C MET A 1 14.15 9.52 -40.14
N ASP A 2 12.91 9.20 -40.50
CA ASP A 2 11.82 8.99 -39.53
C ASP A 2 12.02 7.79 -38.58
N MET A 3 12.54 6.67 -39.06
CA MET A 3 12.81 5.50 -38.20
C MET A 3 13.86 5.78 -37.11
N LEU A 4 14.88 6.57 -37.42
CA LEU A 4 15.92 6.97 -36.46
C LEU A 4 15.37 7.93 -35.41
N LEU A 5 14.51 8.86 -35.81
CA LEU A 5 13.81 9.77 -34.89
C LEU A 5 12.87 9.00 -33.96
N LEU A 6 12.10 8.04 -34.49
CA LEU A 6 11.22 7.19 -33.69
C LEU A 6 12.00 6.32 -32.70
N LEU A 7 13.13 5.74 -33.13
CA LEU A 7 14.00 4.96 -32.25
C LEU A 7 14.60 5.82 -31.13
N ALA A 8 15.10 7.02 -31.47
CA ALA A 8 15.63 7.96 -30.48
C ALA A 8 14.55 8.40 -29.48
N ALA A 9 13.34 8.67 -29.95
CA ALA A 9 12.20 9.00 -29.09
C ALA A 9 11.83 7.84 -28.15
N ALA A 10 11.78 6.61 -28.66
CA ALA A 10 11.49 5.41 -27.86
C ALA A 10 12.55 5.17 -26.77
N LEU A 11 13.83 5.32 -27.11
CA LEU A 11 14.94 5.21 -26.16
C LEU A 11 14.89 6.32 -25.10
N GLY A 12 14.65 7.57 -25.51
CA GLY A 12 14.49 8.71 -24.61
C GLY A 12 13.33 8.51 -23.63
N PHE A 13 12.19 8.02 -24.12
CA PHE A 13 11.03 7.69 -23.29
C PHE A 13 11.34 6.59 -22.28
N ALA A 14 12.00 5.50 -22.71
CA ALA A 14 12.37 4.39 -21.84
C ALA A 14 13.36 4.84 -20.74
N TRP A 15 14.33 5.67 -21.09
CA TRP A 15 15.27 6.27 -20.13
C TRP A 15 14.56 7.18 -19.13
N ALA A 16 13.69 8.09 -19.59
CA ALA A 16 12.94 9.00 -18.74
C ALA A 16 12.04 8.24 -17.75
N LYS A 17 11.37 7.19 -18.22
CA LYS A 17 10.56 6.29 -17.38
C LYS A 17 11.37 5.62 -16.28
N LYS A 18 12.55 5.08 -16.64
CA LYS A 18 13.44 4.42 -15.67
C LYS A 18 13.96 5.42 -14.63
N LYS A 19 14.32 6.63 -15.05
CA LYS A 19 14.80 7.70 -14.17
C LYS A 19 13.72 8.15 -13.18
N ASP A 20 12.52 8.48 -13.66
CA ASP A 20 11.38 8.88 -12.80
C ASP A 20 11.06 7.79 -11.77
N GLN A 21 11.04 6.52 -12.21
CA GLN A 21 10.81 5.39 -11.30
C GLN A 21 11.90 5.24 -10.23
N SER A 22 13.17 5.38 -10.61
CA SER A 22 14.29 5.30 -9.67
C SER A 22 14.26 6.44 -8.64
N GLU A 23 13.94 7.67 -9.07
CA GLU A 23 13.79 8.83 -8.17
C GLU A 23 12.68 8.61 -7.15
N ARG A 24 11.52 8.09 -7.60
CA ARG A 24 10.39 7.77 -6.71
C ARG A 24 10.75 6.70 -5.69
N ILE A 25 11.39 5.60 -6.13
CA ILE A 25 11.82 4.52 -5.24
C ILE A 25 12.84 5.06 -4.23
N ALA A 26 13.81 5.86 -4.66
CA ALA A 26 14.81 6.45 -3.77
C ALA A 26 14.16 7.34 -2.70
N LEU A 27 13.18 8.18 -3.09
CA LEU A 27 12.45 9.02 -2.15
C LEU A 27 11.66 8.19 -1.14
N LEU A 28 10.92 7.18 -1.59
CA LEU A 28 10.17 6.29 -0.70
C LEU A 28 11.10 5.59 0.28
N VAL A 29 12.19 5.01 -0.21
CA VAL A 29 13.16 4.28 0.62
C VAL A 29 13.83 5.19 1.64
N SER A 30 14.17 6.45 1.29
CA SER A 30 14.82 7.38 2.22
C SER A 30 14.03 7.72 3.49
N VAL A 31 12.71 7.54 3.44
CA VAL A 31 11.80 7.69 4.58
C VAL A 31 11.48 6.30 5.17
N LEU A 32 11.07 5.36 4.32
CA LEU A 32 10.61 4.03 4.75
C LEU A 32 11.69 3.20 5.47
N SER A 33 12.97 3.35 5.09
CA SER A 33 14.07 2.53 5.64
C SER A 33 14.36 2.78 7.12
N ARG A 34 13.73 3.78 7.73
CA ARG A 34 13.85 4.11 9.16
C ARG A 34 12.90 3.29 10.03
N PHE A 35 11.98 2.57 9.40
CA PHE A 35 10.92 1.81 10.04
C PHE A 35 11.03 0.32 9.68
N ASP A 36 10.57 -0.55 10.55
CA ASP A 36 10.50 -2.01 10.37
C ASP A 36 9.13 -2.46 9.84
N ILE A 37 8.39 -1.56 9.17
CA ILE A 37 7.02 -1.80 8.65
C ILE A 37 6.93 -3.11 7.86
N GLU A 38 7.86 -3.39 6.94
CA GLU A 38 7.82 -4.61 6.13
C GLU A 38 7.94 -5.88 6.99
N LYS A 39 8.85 -5.88 7.98
CA LYS A 39 9.05 -7.03 8.88
C LYS A 39 7.86 -7.23 9.81
N LEU A 40 7.30 -6.14 10.34
CA LEU A 40 6.11 -6.17 11.19
C LEU A 40 4.91 -6.71 10.41
N MET A 41 4.72 -6.28 9.17
CA MET A 41 3.64 -6.78 8.31
C MET A 41 3.78 -8.28 8.04
N GLU A 42 4.98 -8.75 7.69
CA GLU A 42 5.26 -10.18 7.48
C GLU A 42 4.94 -10.99 8.74
N SER A 43 5.51 -10.59 9.87
CA SER A 43 5.33 -11.24 11.17
C SER A 43 3.86 -11.29 11.61
N LEU A 44 3.10 -10.22 11.40
CA LEU A 44 1.67 -10.19 11.69
C LEU A 44 0.89 -11.14 10.78
N THR A 45 1.15 -11.12 9.46
CA THR A 45 0.43 -11.96 8.51
C THR A 45 0.67 -13.45 8.75
N ASP A 46 1.90 -13.85 9.05
CA ASP A 46 2.24 -15.22 9.43
C ASP A 46 1.67 -15.59 10.80
N GLY A 47 1.73 -14.65 11.74
CA GLY A 47 1.20 -14.79 13.08
C GLY A 47 -0.30 -15.05 13.10
N TYR A 48 -1.08 -14.32 12.30
CA TYR A 48 -2.52 -14.55 12.19
C TYR A 48 -2.86 -15.92 11.64
N LEU A 49 -2.13 -16.40 10.61
CA LEU A 49 -2.34 -17.74 10.08
C LEU A 49 -2.06 -18.80 11.15
N ARG A 50 -0.99 -18.62 11.94
CA ARG A 50 -0.67 -19.50 13.07
C ARG A 50 -1.76 -19.47 14.13
N ALA A 51 -2.17 -18.28 14.57
CA ALA A 51 -3.19 -18.12 15.61
C ALA A 51 -4.52 -18.77 15.19
N LEU A 52 -4.90 -18.65 13.92
CA LEU A 52 -6.13 -19.21 13.38
C LEU A 52 -6.08 -20.74 13.17
N GLY A 53 -4.89 -21.32 13.03
CA GLY A 53 -4.68 -22.75 12.86
C GLY A 53 -4.30 -23.52 14.13
N GLU A 54 -4.07 -22.82 15.25
CA GLU A 54 -3.72 -23.43 16.54
C GLU A 54 -4.97 -24.03 17.21
N GLU A 55 -4.86 -25.29 17.65
CA GLU A 55 -5.94 -26.05 18.29
C GLU A 55 -5.91 -25.88 19.82
N ASP A 56 -4.73 -25.67 20.40
CA ASP A 56 -4.55 -25.45 21.82
C ASP A 56 -4.92 -24.01 22.21
N ALA A 57 -5.94 -23.85 23.05
CA ALA A 57 -6.46 -22.54 23.43
C ALA A 57 -5.45 -21.68 24.21
N GLU A 58 -4.57 -22.29 25.02
CA GLU A 58 -3.57 -21.57 25.79
C GLU A 58 -2.47 -21.03 24.86
N ARG A 59 -1.97 -21.87 23.95
CA ARG A 59 -0.99 -21.47 22.94
C ARG A 59 -1.56 -20.42 21.98
N GLN A 60 -2.81 -20.59 21.55
CA GLN A 60 -3.48 -19.62 20.71
C GLN A 60 -3.55 -18.25 21.41
N THR A 61 -3.89 -18.24 22.70
CA THR A 61 -3.92 -17.00 23.50
C THR A 61 -2.54 -16.35 23.57
N GLN A 62 -1.46 -17.13 23.76
CA GLN A 62 -0.10 -16.61 23.77
C GLN A 62 0.29 -15.97 22.41
N VAL A 63 -0.10 -16.59 21.30
CA VAL A 63 0.13 -16.02 19.96
C VAL A 63 -0.62 -14.70 19.80
N TRP A 64 -1.89 -14.62 20.21
CA TRP A 64 -2.65 -13.36 20.14
C TRP A 64 -2.01 -12.23 20.95
N SER A 65 -1.61 -12.51 22.19
CA SER A 65 -0.94 -11.51 23.05
C SER A 65 0.36 -10.99 22.42
N TYR A 66 1.13 -11.86 21.77
CA TYR A 66 2.33 -11.45 21.03
C TYR A 66 1.99 -10.55 19.84
N LEU A 67 0.95 -10.88 19.08
CA LEU A 67 0.54 -10.11 17.91
C LEU A 67 0.01 -8.74 18.28
N GLU A 68 -0.70 -8.59 19.39
CA GLU A 68 -1.20 -7.28 19.83
C GLU A 68 -0.06 -6.26 20.02
N VAL A 69 1.09 -6.68 20.56
CA VAL A 69 2.26 -5.80 20.69
C VAL A 69 2.80 -5.38 19.32
N GLN A 70 2.84 -6.31 18.36
CA GLN A 70 3.29 -6.00 17.00
C GLN A 70 2.29 -5.14 16.23
N GLU A 71 0.99 -5.33 16.44
CA GLU A 71 -0.07 -4.49 15.89
C GLU A 71 0.18 -3.04 16.31
N GLN A 72 0.32 -2.79 17.61
CA GLN A 72 0.55 -1.43 18.10
C GLN A 72 1.84 -0.82 17.56
N THR A 73 2.93 -1.60 17.56
CA THR A 73 4.22 -1.16 17.01
C THR A 73 4.09 -0.80 15.52
N LEU A 74 3.36 -1.60 14.74
CA LEU A 74 3.11 -1.31 13.32
C LEU A 74 2.28 -0.03 13.15
N SER A 75 1.22 0.14 13.96
CA SER A 75 0.37 1.33 13.92
C SER A 75 1.18 2.61 14.16
N GLU A 76 2.02 2.60 15.19
CA GLU A 76 2.88 3.72 15.56
C GLU A 76 3.90 4.03 14.46
N GLN A 77 4.64 3.01 13.99
CA GLN A 77 5.63 3.20 12.94
C GLN A 77 5.02 3.64 11.61
N PHE A 78 3.88 3.07 11.23
CA PHE A 78 3.21 3.43 9.98
C PHE A 78 2.61 4.85 10.04
N THR A 79 2.07 5.24 11.19
CA THR A 79 1.60 6.63 11.42
C THR A 79 2.76 7.62 11.35
N ALA A 80 3.89 7.31 11.99
CA ALA A 80 5.10 8.13 11.92
C ALA A 80 5.65 8.22 10.49
N PHE A 81 5.70 7.10 9.77
CA PHE A 81 6.07 7.07 8.35
C PHE A 81 5.16 7.97 7.50
N ALA A 82 3.84 7.86 7.67
CA ALA A 82 2.89 8.68 6.91
C ALA A 82 3.04 10.18 7.22
N ALA A 83 3.26 10.53 8.50
CA ALA A 83 3.51 11.90 8.92
C ALA A 83 4.81 12.46 8.34
N GLU A 84 5.90 11.68 8.36
CA GLU A 84 7.18 12.10 7.78
C GLU A 84 7.10 12.21 6.26
N PHE A 85 6.48 11.24 5.58
CA PHE A 85 6.33 11.26 4.13
C PHE A 85 5.41 12.42 3.67
N ALA A 86 4.48 12.88 4.52
CA ALA A 86 3.65 14.04 4.21
C ALA A 86 4.47 15.35 4.01
N THR A 87 5.68 15.43 4.57
CA THR A 87 6.56 16.59 4.44
C THR A 87 7.29 16.66 3.10
N GLN A 88 7.24 15.59 2.30
CA GLN A 88 7.92 15.55 0.99
C GLN A 88 7.27 16.50 -0.02
N ASP A 89 8.06 16.93 -1.00
CA ASP A 89 7.59 17.83 -2.06
C ASP A 89 6.39 17.26 -2.81
N ALA A 90 5.34 18.08 -2.93
CA ALA A 90 4.09 17.71 -3.59
C ALA A 90 4.32 17.28 -5.04
N ALA A 91 5.21 17.95 -5.78
CA ALA A 91 5.46 17.58 -7.18
C ALA A 91 6.14 16.20 -7.30
N ALA A 92 6.98 15.82 -6.34
CA ALA A 92 7.61 14.51 -6.30
C ALA A 92 6.64 13.38 -5.95
N THR A 93 5.59 13.65 -5.17
CA THR A 93 4.65 12.63 -4.66
C THR A 93 3.40 12.42 -5.51
N ARG A 94 3.18 13.24 -6.55
CA ARG A 94 2.05 13.10 -7.47
C ARG A 94 2.17 11.83 -8.32
N VAL A 95 1.04 11.13 -8.46
CA VAL A 95 0.89 9.89 -9.23
C VAL A 95 -0.29 10.01 -10.21
N SER A 96 -0.20 9.32 -11.34
CA SER A 96 -1.21 9.37 -12.39
C SER A 96 -2.29 8.31 -12.17
N ARG A 97 -3.56 8.66 -12.43
CA ARG A 97 -4.67 7.68 -12.50
C ARG A 97 -4.74 6.96 -13.86
N LEU A 98 -3.98 7.43 -14.84
CA LEU A 98 -4.00 6.87 -16.20
C LEU A 98 -3.44 5.44 -16.22
N PRO A 99 -4.00 4.53 -17.03
CA PRO A 99 -3.54 3.15 -17.14
C PRO A 99 -2.15 3.04 -17.80
N VAL A 100 -1.69 4.11 -18.44
CA VAL A 100 -0.37 4.20 -19.10
C VAL A 100 0.55 5.10 -18.28
N ALA A 101 1.73 4.56 -17.93
CA ALA A 101 2.76 5.32 -17.23
C ALA A 101 3.46 6.30 -18.18
N ILE A 102 3.07 7.57 -18.12
CA ILE A 102 3.75 8.67 -18.79
C ILE A 102 4.70 9.32 -17.76
N PRO A 103 6.03 9.26 -17.96
CA PRO A 103 6.99 9.80 -17.01
C PRO A 103 6.72 11.28 -16.74
N TYR A 104 6.78 11.69 -15.47
CA TYR A 104 6.54 13.08 -15.01
C TYR A 104 5.16 13.68 -15.34
N ALA A 105 4.23 12.96 -15.99
CA ALA A 105 2.94 13.52 -16.41
C ALA A 105 2.10 14.07 -15.23
N ALA A 106 2.18 13.42 -14.07
CA ALA A 106 1.46 13.87 -12.87
C ALA A 106 2.00 15.20 -12.30
N ARG A 107 3.21 15.63 -12.71
CA ARG A 107 3.77 16.96 -12.38
C ARG A 107 3.18 18.05 -13.28
N TRP A 108 2.85 17.73 -14.52
CA TRP A 108 2.38 18.68 -15.53
C TRP A 108 0.85 18.73 -15.66
N TRP A 109 0.15 17.64 -15.34
CA TRP A 109 -1.32 17.56 -15.30
C TRP A 109 -1.83 17.09 -13.94
N PRO A 110 -1.87 17.97 -12.91
CA PRO A 110 -2.27 17.60 -11.56
C PRO A 110 -3.70 17.03 -11.45
N SER A 111 -4.61 17.48 -12.31
CA SER A 111 -6.02 17.01 -12.33
C SER A 111 -6.18 15.55 -12.78
N ALA A 112 -5.20 14.99 -13.50
CA ALA A 112 -5.22 13.60 -13.97
C ALA A 112 -4.65 12.59 -12.96
N GLY A 113 -4.37 13.04 -11.73
CA GLY A 113 -3.67 12.27 -10.71
C GLY A 113 -4.18 12.52 -9.29
N PHE A 114 -3.46 11.96 -8.33
CA PHE A 114 -3.63 12.24 -6.91
C PHE A 114 -2.26 12.29 -6.23
N ASP A 115 -2.24 12.64 -4.94
CA ASP A 115 -1.01 12.69 -4.15
C ASP A 115 -0.83 11.40 -3.35
N VAL A 116 0.28 10.69 -3.51
CA VAL A 116 0.48 9.43 -2.74
C VAL A 116 0.61 9.68 -1.23
N ARG A 117 0.90 10.91 -0.79
CA ARG A 117 0.86 11.29 0.63
C ARG A 117 -0.53 11.07 1.22
N GLU A 118 -1.59 11.36 0.46
CA GLU A 118 -2.98 11.12 0.86
C GLU A 118 -3.24 9.61 1.02
N ALA A 119 -2.65 8.78 0.15
CA ALA A 119 -2.80 7.33 0.22
C ALA A 119 -2.18 6.75 1.49
N PHE A 120 -0.98 7.19 1.86
CA PHE A 120 -0.35 6.76 3.11
C PHE A 120 -1.11 7.25 4.34
N ALA A 121 -1.68 8.46 4.30
CA ALA A 121 -2.56 8.93 5.36
C ALA A 121 -3.86 8.11 5.47
N VAL A 122 -4.44 7.66 4.36
CA VAL A 122 -5.59 6.75 4.35
C VAL A 122 -5.23 5.42 5.02
N HIS A 123 -4.09 4.82 4.65
CA HIS A 123 -3.63 3.56 5.23
C HIS A 123 -3.31 3.67 6.72
N ALA A 124 -2.69 4.77 7.15
CA ALA A 124 -2.37 4.97 8.57
C ALA A 124 -3.63 5.03 9.42
N ARG A 125 -4.65 5.79 8.99
CA ARG A 125 -5.94 5.83 9.68
C ARG A 125 -6.66 4.48 9.64
N GLY A 126 -6.63 3.79 8.50
CA GLY A 126 -7.25 2.48 8.33
C GLY A 126 -6.67 1.45 9.30
N ILE A 127 -5.35 1.29 9.28
CA ILE A 127 -4.60 0.39 10.17
C ILE A 127 -4.88 0.71 11.63
N ALA A 128 -4.73 1.97 12.06
CA ALA A 128 -4.98 2.38 13.43
C ALA A 128 -6.42 2.08 13.87
N SER A 129 -7.42 2.40 13.04
CA SER A 129 -8.83 2.16 13.38
C SER A 129 -9.19 0.69 13.59
N VAL A 130 -8.55 -0.21 12.84
CA VAL A 130 -8.76 -1.66 12.97
C VAL A 130 -8.03 -2.19 14.21
N ILE A 131 -6.83 -1.70 14.50
CA ILE A 131 -6.05 -2.11 15.68
C ILE A 131 -6.73 -1.67 16.97
N GLU A 132 -7.17 -0.41 17.03
CA GLU A 132 -8.00 0.15 18.11
C GLU A 132 -9.38 -0.52 18.22
N ASN A 133 -9.73 -1.35 17.24
CA ASN A 133 -10.97 -2.09 17.15
C ASN A 133 -12.23 -1.21 17.28
N GLN A 134 -12.22 -0.04 16.63
CA GLN A 134 -13.33 0.93 16.71
C GLN A 134 -14.68 0.34 16.27
N ALA A 135 -14.66 -0.71 15.43
CA ALA A 135 -15.84 -1.41 14.94
C ALA A 135 -16.28 -2.60 15.83
N GLY A 136 -15.60 -2.87 16.96
CA GLY A 136 -15.96 -3.94 17.89
C GLY A 136 -15.92 -5.34 17.28
N LEU A 137 -14.96 -5.60 16.37
CA LEU A 137 -14.82 -6.88 15.68
C LEU A 137 -14.31 -7.96 16.63
N SER A 138 -14.72 -9.21 16.37
CA SER A 138 -14.09 -10.36 17.02
C SER A 138 -12.62 -10.48 16.59
N PRO A 139 -11.73 -11.10 17.42
CA PRO A 139 -10.30 -11.18 17.11
C PRO A 139 -10.01 -11.72 15.70
N LYS A 140 -10.69 -12.81 15.30
CA LYS A 140 -10.59 -13.40 13.96
C LYS A 140 -10.97 -12.42 12.84
N ARG A 141 -12.05 -11.65 13.01
CA ARG A 141 -12.50 -10.68 11.99
C ARG A 141 -11.61 -9.45 11.97
N ARG A 142 -11.08 -9.02 13.13
CA ARG A 142 -10.09 -7.95 13.24
C ARG A 142 -8.81 -8.31 12.50
N ALA A 143 -8.23 -9.49 12.77
CA ALA A 143 -7.05 -10.01 12.09
C ALA A 143 -7.24 -10.14 10.56
N PHE A 144 -8.41 -10.63 10.13
CA PHE A 144 -8.76 -10.70 8.71
C PHE A 144 -8.81 -9.31 8.06
N THR A 145 -9.49 -8.36 8.70
CA THR A 145 -9.63 -6.98 8.19
C THR A 145 -8.28 -6.28 8.16
N LEU A 146 -7.48 -6.43 9.22
CA LEU A 146 -6.14 -5.84 9.31
C LEU A 146 -5.22 -6.43 8.24
N SER A 147 -5.24 -7.75 8.03
CA SER A 147 -4.50 -8.38 6.91
C SER A 147 -4.87 -7.74 5.56
N ALA A 148 -6.16 -7.46 5.33
CA ALA A 148 -6.59 -6.76 4.12
C ALA A 148 -6.06 -5.32 4.03
N GLU A 149 -6.04 -4.56 5.14
CA GLU A 149 -5.44 -3.21 5.19
C GLU A 149 -3.95 -3.27 4.78
N LEU A 150 -3.21 -4.24 5.34
CA LEU A 150 -1.78 -4.44 5.04
C LEU A 150 -1.55 -4.79 3.57
N PHE A 151 -2.36 -5.68 3.00
CA PHE A 151 -2.26 -6.07 1.60
C PHE A 151 -2.66 -4.93 0.66
N LEU A 152 -3.66 -4.12 1.03
CA LEU A 152 -4.03 -2.95 0.25
C LEU A 152 -2.90 -1.91 0.25
N MET A 153 -2.27 -1.66 1.40
CA MET A 153 -1.09 -0.80 1.51
C MET A 153 0.03 -1.29 0.57
N GLN A 154 0.40 -2.58 0.63
CA GLN A 154 1.46 -3.13 -0.24
C GLN A 154 1.11 -3.01 -1.73
N HIS A 155 -0.17 -3.23 -2.07
CA HIS A 155 -0.64 -3.08 -3.44
C HIS A 155 -0.57 -1.62 -3.89
N THR A 156 -0.93 -0.66 -3.03
CA THR A 156 -0.92 0.79 -3.28
C THR A 156 0.43 1.32 -3.77
N CYS A 157 1.54 0.67 -3.39
CA CYS A 157 2.88 0.98 -3.91
C CYS A 157 2.96 0.97 -5.45
N HIS A 158 2.03 0.32 -6.16
CA HIS A 158 1.95 0.36 -7.63
C HIS A 158 1.61 1.75 -8.19
N TRP A 159 1.03 2.65 -7.41
CA TRP A 159 0.78 4.00 -7.90
C TRP A 159 2.09 4.79 -8.02
N TYR A 160 3.09 4.43 -7.20
CA TYR A 160 4.32 5.20 -7.04
C TYR A 160 5.57 4.49 -7.60
N CYS A 161 5.72 3.20 -7.36
CA CYS A 161 6.98 2.48 -7.58
C CYS A 161 6.96 1.49 -8.75
N ARG A 162 5.84 0.84 -9.07
CA ARG A 162 5.75 -0.27 -10.05
C ARG A 162 4.43 -0.24 -10.83
N SER A 163 4.12 -1.24 -11.65
CA SER A 163 2.82 -1.30 -12.36
C SER A 163 1.76 -2.05 -11.56
N LYS A 164 0.48 -1.74 -11.82
CA LYS A 164 -0.67 -2.45 -11.23
C LYS A 164 -0.59 -3.95 -11.48
N THR A 165 -0.18 -4.37 -12.68
CA THR A 165 -0.01 -5.79 -13.04
C THR A 165 0.99 -6.50 -12.13
N VAL A 166 2.16 -5.88 -11.88
CA VAL A 166 3.20 -6.46 -11.02
C VAL A 166 2.70 -6.56 -9.57
N ALA A 167 2.02 -5.53 -9.07
CA ALA A 167 1.48 -5.54 -7.71
C ALA A 167 0.37 -6.58 -7.54
N SER A 168 -0.57 -6.68 -8.49
CA SER A 168 -1.62 -7.70 -8.47
C SER A 168 -1.05 -9.13 -8.57
N ALA A 169 -0.04 -9.34 -9.42
CA ALA A 169 0.63 -10.64 -9.52
C ALA A 169 1.34 -11.01 -8.21
N ARG A 170 2.03 -10.06 -7.57
CA ARG A 170 2.67 -10.28 -6.26
C ARG A 170 1.65 -10.63 -5.17
N LEU A 171 0.54 -9.89 -5.13
CA LEU A 171 -0.54 -10.12 -4.17
C LEU A 171 -1.12 -11.54 -4.32
N LEU A 172 -1.42 -11.95 -5.55
CA LEU A 172 -1.91 -13.29 -5.83
C LEU A 172 -0.86 -14.37 -5.51
N ALA A 173 0.40 -14.15 -5.88
CA ALA A 173 1.46 -15.12 -5.67
C ALA A 173 1.70 -15.39 -4.18
N ARG A 174 1.81 -14.33 -3.37
CA ARG A 174 2.13 -14.39 -1.93
C ARG A 174 0.94 -14.72 -1.05
N HIS A 175 -0.21 -14.09 -1.28
CA HIS A 175 -1.34 -14.10 -0.34
C HIS A 175 -2.57 -14.81 -0.90
N LYS A 176 -2.51 -15.36 -2.12
CA LYS A 176 -3.60 -16.11 -2.77
C LYS A 176 -4.93 -15.34 -2.81
N THR A 177 -4.85 -14.02 -2.88
CA THR A 177 -6.01 -13.12 -2.90
C THR A 177 -5.91 -12.13 -4.06
N THR A 178 -7.06 -11.67 -4.54
CA THR A 178 -7.15 -10.66 -5.59
C THR A 178 -7.23 -9.26 -5.01
N TYR A 179 -6.84 -8.26 -5.80
CA TYR A 179 -6.98 -6.85 -5.42
C TYR A 179 -8.42 -6.47 -5.05
N GLN A 180 -9.41 -7.01 -5.78
CA GLN A 180 -10.83 -6.77 -5.53
C GLN A 180 -11.27 -7.35 -4.18
N GLN A 181 -10.89 -8.58 -3.88
CA GLN A 181 -11.19 -9.21 -2.58
C GLN A 181 -10.55 -8.41 -1.43
N VAL A 182 -9.32 -7.94 -1.60
CA VAL A 182 -8.66 -7.06 -0.63
C VAL A 182 -9.46 -5.77 -0.41
N LEU A 183 -9.84 -5.06 -1.49
CA LEU A 183 -10.67 -3.86 -1.40
C LEU A 183 -12.02 -4.10 -0.71
N GLN A 184 -12.63 -5.25 -0.94
CA GLN A 184 -13.90 -5.64 -0.28
C GLN A 184 -13.71 -6.08 1.18
N SER A 185 -12.48 -6.33 1.61
CA SER A 185 -12.15 -6.87 2.94
C SER A 185 -11.54 -5.84 3.90
N VAL A 186 -11.04 -4.70 3.39
CA VAL A 186 -10.63 -3.57 4.24
C VAL A 186 -11.82 -2.93 4.94
N SER A 187 -11.54 -2.12 5.97
CA SER A 187 -12.54 -1.32 6.68
C SER A 187 -13.32 -0.42 5.71
N VAL A 188 -14.57 -0.12 6.07
CA VAL A 188 -15.44 0.74 5.25
C VAL A 188 -14.82 2.13 5.08
N GLY A 189 -14.20 2.66 6.14
CA GLY A 189 -13.49 3.93 6.12
C GLY A 189 -12.35 3.95 5.10
N THR A 190 -11.45 2.96 5.16
CA THR A 190 -10.36 2.82 4.18
C THR A 190 -10.90 2.68 2.77
N ARG A 191 -11.88 1.79 2.55
CA ARG A 191 -12.43 1.52 1.22
C ARG A 191 -12.96 2.80 0.58
N ASN A 192 -13.81 3.54 1.28
CA ASN A 192 -14.44 4.73 0.74
C ASN A 192 -13.41 5.82 0.43
N ALA A 193 -12.49 6.08 1.36
CA ALA A 193 -11.45 7.09 1.15
C ALA A 193 -10.51 6.71 0.00
N TYR A 194 -10.11 5.43 -0.07
CA TYR A 194 -9.22 4.93 -1.10
C TYR A 194 -9.85 4.97 -2.50
N LEU A 195 -11.12 4.57 -2.63
CA LEU A 195 -11.84 4.61 -3.90
C LEU A 195 -12.06 6.04 -4.38
N ALA A 196 -12.48 6.95 -3.49
CA ALA A 196 -12.64 8.37 -3.81
C ALA A 196 -11.32 9.00 -4.29
N MET A 197 -10.22 8.73 -3.60
CA MET A 197 -8.89 9.24 -3.96
C MET A 197 -8.41 8.67 -5.31
N THR A 198 -8.55 7.36 -5.53
CA THR A 198 -8.06 6.71 -6.76
C THR A 198 -9.00 6.89 -7.96
N GLY A 199 -10.21 7.40 -7.76
CA GLY A 199 -11.23 7.51 -8.81
C GLY A 199 -11.73 6.15 -9.31
N GLN A 200 -11.50 5.08 -8.55
CA GLN A 200 -12.00 3.75 -8.87
C GLN A 200 -13.43 3.61 -8.32
N SER A 201 -14.33 3.03 -9.12
CA SER A 201 -15.67 2.69 -8.63
C SER A 201 -15.63 1.41 -7.80
N ALA A 202 -16.51 1.30 -6.81
CA ALA A 202 -16.68 0.09 -5.99
C ALA A 202 -17.21 -1.12 -6.77
N ALA A 203 -17.57 -0.94 -8.05
CA ALA A 203 -18.13 -1.98 -8.89
C ALA A 203 -17.05 -2.97 -9.36
N VAL A 204 -16.88 -4.05 -8.60
CA VAL A 204 -17.01 -5.45 -9.06
C VAL A 204 -17.48 -6.30 -7.88
#